data_AF-A0A2C6CAG0-F1
#
_entry.id   AF-A0A2C6CAG0-F1
#
_cell.length_a   1.000
_cell.length_b   1.000
_cell.length_c   1.000
_cell.angle_alpha   90.00
_cell.angle_beta   90.00
_cell.angle_gamma   90.00
#
_symmetry.space_group_name_H-M   'P 1'
#
loop_
_entity.id
_entity.type
_entity.pdbx_description
1 polymer ?
#
loop_
_entity_poly.entity_id
_entity_poly.type
_entity_poly.pdbx_seq_one_letter_code
_entity_poly.pdbx_strand_id
1 'polypeptide(L)'
;MKIISRFRDFYDYKVEKYGVDEKIIYNRITKIFRNFPRIFTKNEVQPDYNNKILFVGDKIVLIFKTKEKLYTQFDLENIELLKAKSSSVRIKNFFYHMKDSELTFLDGNTIVVNSIVDVDLYEMLQMSRKTFYNFFIKNEKDLLNIDEEDNFLNEPIVLIEFLENVKDHDKRRNVSVYKRTYNPNLKELGLYFDEDFIWQSLVEFLSNKRSEREITPEVSNENKILSKGFDLKTSFRPNMKKKK
;
A
#
# COMPACT_ATOMS: atom_id res chain seq x y z
N MET A 1 15.14 -14.35 -0.64
CA MET A 1 14.04 -14.28 0.35
C MET A 1 13.47 -15.68 0.57
N LYS A 2 13.20 -16.05 1.82
CA LYS A 2 12.49 -17.28 2.17
C LYS A 2 10.99 -17.04 2.21
N ILE A 3 10.24 -17.70 1.34
CA ILE A 3 8.77 -17.60 1.29
C ILE A 3 8.17 -18.79 2.04
N ILE A 4 7.29 -18.50 3.01
CA ILE A 4 6.47 -19.49 3.72
C ILE A 4 5.02 -19.22 3.35
N SER A 5 4.40 -20.14 2.61
CA SER A 5 3.06 -19.95 2.04
C SER A 5 2.32 -21.28 1.89
N ARG A 6 0.99 -21.25 1.95
CA ARG A 6 0.10 -22.41 1.69
C ARG A 6 -0.19 -22.65 0.22
N PHE A 7 -0.02 -21.64 -0.63
CA PHE A 7 -0.20 -21.71 -2.07
C PHE A 7 1.08 -21.28 -2.79
N ARG A 8 1.18 -21.56 -4.09
CA ARG A 8 2.26 -21.04 -4.94
C ARG A 8 1.72 -19.97 -5.89
N ASP A 9 2.48 -18.89 -6.03
CA ASP A 9 2.21 -17.83 -7.00
C ASP A 9 3.23 -17.89 -8.15
N PHE A 10 2.99 -17.13 -9.21
CA PHE A 10 3.82 -17.19 -10.41
C PHE A 10 5.23 -16.63 -10.19
N TYR A 11 5.48 -15.79 -9.18
CA TYR A 11 6.83 -15.29 -8.87
C TYR A 11 7.61 -16.17 -7.87
N ASP A 12 6.98 -17.20 -7.28
CA ASP A 12 7.60 -18.00 -6.21
C ASP A 12 8.83 -18.78 -6.70
N TYR A 13 8.92 -19.09 -7.99
CA TYR A 13 10.08 -19.81 -8.56
C TYR A 13 11.36 -18.95 -8.64
N LYS A 14 11.25 -17.63 -8.46
CA LYS A 14 12.42 -16.73 -8.42
C LYS A 14 13.35 -17.04 -7.26
N VAL A 15 12.90 -17.80 -6.26
CA VAL A 15 13.76 -18.40 -5.22
C VAL A 15 14.89 -19.25 -5.83
N GLU A 16 14.63 -19.99 -6.91
CA GLU A 16 15.64 -20.83 -7.56
C GLU A 16 16.69 -19.99 -8.29
N LYS A 17 16.25 -18.89 -8.93
CA LYS A 17 17.10 -17.96 -9.67
C LYS A 17 17.98 -17.11 -8.75
N TYR A 18 17.41 -16.55 -7.69
CA TYR A 18 18.08 -15.59 -6.80
C TYR A 18 18.60 -16.19 -5.49
N GLY A 19 18.24 -17.43 -5.19
CA GLY A 19 18.57 -18.10 -3.94
C GLY A 19 17.63 -17.75 -2.77
N VAL A 20 17.68 -18.61 -1.75
CA VAL A 20 16.98 -18.40 -0.48
C VAL A 20 17.83 -17.49 0.41
N ASP A 21 17.18 -16.47 0.98
CA ASP A 21 17.78 -15.67 2.06
C ASP A 21 17.01 -15.99 3.34
N GLU A 22 17.66 -16.70 4.27
CA GLU A 22 17.08 -17.10 5.55
C GLU A 22 16.77 -15.92 6.48
N LYS A 23 17.36 -14.75 6.24
CA LYS A 23 17.15 -13.55 7.07
C LYS A 23 16.00 -12.67 6.57
N ILE A 24 15.60 -12.81 5.31
CA ILE A 24 14.43 -12.11 4.74
C ILE A 24 13.31 -13.14 4.60
N ILE A 25 12.43 -13.19 5.60
CA ILE A 25 11.33 -14.15 5.67
C ILE A 25 10.03 -13.46 5.27
N TYR A 26 9.37 -13.99 4.25
CA TYR A 26 8.01 -13.63 3.88
C TYR A 26 7.05 -14.73 4.33
N ASN A 27 6.40 -14.52 5.47
CA ASN A 27 5.32 -15.40 5.94
C ASN A 27 3.99 -14.94 5.33
N ARG A 28 3.63 -15.55 4.19
CA ARG A 28 2.46 -15.17 3.40
C ARG A 28 1.20 -15.79 3.97
N ILE A 29 0.38 -14.97 4.63
CA ILE A 29 -0.95 -15.35 5.13
C ILE A 29 -1.98 -14.43 4.51
N THR A 30 -2.96 -15.01 3.81
CA THR A 30 -4.05 -14.24 3.22
C THR A 30 -5.07 -13.85 4.27
N LYS A 31 -5.39 -12.56 4.35
CA LYS A 31 -6.42 -12.01 5.24
C LYS A 31 -7.34 -11.10 4.44
N ILE A 32 -8.61 -11.05 4.82
CA ILE A 32 -9.59 -10.16 4.19
C ILE A 32 -10.14 -9.22 5.23
N PHE A 33 -10.06 -7.93 4.96
CA PHE A 33 -10.71 -6.88 5.72
C PHE A 33 -11.80 -6.22 4.89
N ARG A 34 -12.92 -5.90 5.52
CA ARG A 34 -13.97 -5.06 4.94
C ARG A 34 -14.41 -4.03 5.95
N ASN A 35 -14.54 -2.79 5.52
CA ASN A 35 -14.90 -1.66 6.37
C ASN A 35 -16.44 -1.49 6.43
N PHE A 36 -17.20 -2.59 6.55
CA PHE A 36 -18.65 -2.49 6.67
C PHE A 36 -19.05 -1.82 8.00
N PRO A 37 -19.99 -0.86 7.98
CA PRO A 37 -20.65 -0.41 9.21
C PRO A 37 -21.42 -1.55 9.87
N ARG A 38 -21.75 -1.41 11.16
CA ARG A 38 -22.53 -2.44 11.87
C ARG A 38 -23.97 -2.51 11.37
N ILE A 39 -24.60 -1.35 11.17
CA ILE A 39 -25.99 -1.23 10.70
C ILE A 39 -25.98 -0.32 9.48
N PHE A 40 -26.33 -0.87 8.32
CA PHE A 40 -26.33 -0.11 7.07
C PHE A 40 -27.39 -0.59 6.08
N THR A 41 -27.76 0.29 5.16
CA THR A 41 -28.49 -0.06 3.94
C THR A 41 -27.65 0.28 2.72
N LYS A 42 -27.66 -0.59 1.71
CA LYS A 42 -27.01 -0.32 0.44
C LYS A 42 -27.67 0.87 -0.26
N ASN A 43 -26.88 1.77 -0.83
CA ASN A 43 -27.41 2.87 -1.64
C ASN A 43 -27.98 2.34 -2.96
N GLU A 44 -29.07 2.94 -3.44
CA GLU A 44 -29.71 2.55 -4.70
C GLU A 44 -28.78 2.74 -5.90
N VAL A 45 -28.07 3.88 -5.93
CA VAL A 45 -27.11 4.20 -6.98
C VAL A 45 -25.71 3.84 -6.52
N GLN A 46 -25.04 3.00 -7.29
CA GLN A 46 -23.66 2.57 -7.08
C GLN A 46 -22.76 3.14 -8.18
N PRO A 47 -21.57 3.66 -7.83
CA PRO A 47 -20.60 4.03 -8.84
C PRO A 47 -20.07 2.77 -9.53
N ASP A 48 -19.92 2.83 -10.85
CA ASP A 48 -19.32 1.75 -11.65
C ASP A 48 -17.81 1.95 -11.74
N TYR A 49 -17.12 1.87 -10.60
CA TYR A 49 -15.67 1.99 -10.58
C TYR A 49 -15.04 0.76 -11.23
N ASN A 50 -14.12 0.99 -12.16
CA ASN A 50 -13.50 -0.06 -12.96
C ASN A 50 -12.01 -0.21 -12.70
N ASN A 51 -11.46 0.45 -11.69
CA ASN A 51 -10.10 0.23 -11.23
C ASN A 51 -10.03 -0.40 -9.82
N LYS A 52 -8.90 -1.04 -9.56
CA LYS A 52 -8.46 -1.54 -8.25
C LYS A 52 -7.03 -1.06 -8.01
N ILE A 53 -6.62 -1.08 -6.75
CA ILE A 53 -5.27 -0.68 -6.35
C ILE A 53 -4.60 -1.87 -5.69
N LEU A 54 -3.42 -2.25 -6.19
CA LEU A 54 -2.59 -3.30 -5.63
C LEU A 54 -1.29 -2.67 -5.13
N PHE A 55 -0.93 -2.99 -3.90
CA PHE A 55 0.41 -2.75 -3.39
C PHE A 55 1.24 -4.01 -3.54
N VAL A 56 2.45 -3.86 -4.05
CA VAL A 56 3.49 -4.89 -4.02
C VAL A 56 4.72 -4.26 -3.39
N GLY A 57 4.98 -4.63 -2.14
CA GLY A 57 5.90 -3.87 -1.30
C GLY A 57 5.42 -2.42 -1.15
N ASP A 58 6.29 -1.45 -1.43
CA ASP A 58 5.92 -0.03 -1.44
C ASP A 58 5.41 0.48 -2.80
N LYS A 59 5.40 -0.37 -3.83
CA LYS A 59 4.99 0.04 -5.18
C LYS A 59 3.48 -0.07 -5.35
N ILE A 60 2.89 0.97 -5.93
CA ILE A 60 1.48 1.00 -6.31
C ILE A 60 1.34 0.46 -7.72
N VAL A 61 0.35 -0.41 -7.90
CA VAL A 61 -0.06 -1.00 -9.16
C VAL A 61 -1.55 -0.71 -9.34
N LEU A 62 -1.88 -0.09 -10.47
CA LEU A 62 -3.25 0.14 -10.91
C LEU A 62 -3.72 -1.06 -11.70
N ILE A 63 -4.91 -1.55 -11.39
CA ILE A 63 -5.55 -2.63 -12.13
C ILE A 63 -6.83 -2.09 -12.73
N PHE A 64 -7.02 -2.27 -14.04
CA PHE A 64 -8.22 -1.86 -14.77
C PHE A 64 -9.01 -3.10 -15.19
N LYS A 65 -10.29 -3.12 -14.84
CA LYS A 65 -11.22 -4.17 -15.22
C LYS A 65 -11.92 -3.80 -16.53
N THR A 66 -11.66 -4.58 -17.57
CA THR A 66 -12.44 -4.52 -18.82
C THR A 66 -13.43 -5.68 -18.89
N LYS A 67 -14.19 -5.77 -19.99
CA LYS A 67 -15.10 -6.91 -20.24
C LYS A 67 -14.34 -8.21 -20.52
N GLU A 68 -13.14 -8.12 -21.10
CA GLU A 68 -12.38 -9.28 -21.59
C GLU A 68 -11.39 -9.79 -20.56
N LYS A 69 -10.60 -8.89 -19.98
CA LYS A 69 -9.54 -9.22 -19.02
C LYS A 69 -9.21 -8.07 -18.07
N LEU A 70 -8.29 -8.34 -17.15
CA LEU A 70 -7.68 -7.32 -16.31
C LEU A 70 -6.43 -6.78 -17.00
N TYR A 71 -6.27 -5.46 -16.95
CA TYR A 71 -5.08 -4.76 -17.38
C TYR A 71 -4.42 -4.08 -16.20
N THR A 72 -3.16 -3.70 -16.36
CA THR A 72 -2.39 -2.93 -15.39
C THR A 72 -1.83 -1.68 -16.04
N GLN A 73 -1.21 -0.79 -15.25
CA GLN A 73 -0.49 0.36 -15.82
C GLN A 73 0.69 -0.05 -16.71
N PHE A 74 1.20 -1.28 -16.60
CA PHE A 74 2.29 -1.79 -17.45
C PHE A 74 1.81 -2.16 -18.85
N ASP A 75 0.50 -2.39 -19.02
CA ASP A 75 -0.10 -2.76 -20.30
C ASP A 75 -0.54 -1.53 -21.11
N LEU A 76 -0.27 -0.32 -20.62
CA LEU A 76 -0.63 0.92 -21.30
C LEU A 76 0.34 1.23 -22.44
N GLU A 77 -0.21 1.71 -23.56
CA GLU A 77 0.62 2.27 -24.64
C GLU A 77 1.36 3.53 -24.18
N ASN A 78 0.68 4.35 -23.37
CA ASN A 78 1.25 5.58 -22.83
C ASN A 78 0.80 5.79 -21.38
N ILE A 79 1.74 5.65 -20.44
CA ILE A 79 1.52 5.87 -19.00
C ILE A 79 1.10 7.31 -18.68
N GLU A 80 1.42 8.30 -19.52
CA GLU A 80 1.01 9.69 -19.32
C GLU A 80 -0.50 9.91 -19.47
N LEU A 81 -1.22 8.96 -20.08
CA LEU A 81 -2.70 9.01 -20.15
C LEU A 81 -3.35 8.87 -18.76
N LEU A 82 -2.59 8.44 -17.75
CA LEU A 82 -3.00 8.46 -16.34
C LEU A 82 -3.02 9.87 -15.74
N LYS A 83 -2.36 10.84 -16.36
CA LYS A 83 -2.41 12.25 -15.94
C LYS A 83 -3.82 12.78 -16.19
N ALA A 84 -4.35 13.51 -15.24
CA ALA A 84 -5.60 14.24 -15.40
C ALA A 84 -5.42 15.31 -16.49
N LYS A 85 -6.24 15.26 -17.53
CA LYS A 85 -6.28 16.29 -18.58
C LYS A 85 -6.98 17.57 -18.08
N SER A 86 -6.44 18.23 -17.05
CA SER A 86 -6.55 19.68 -16.82
C SER A 86 -5.84 20.09 -15.53
N SER A 87 -4.55 20.35 -15.65
CA SER A 87 -3.77 21.14 -14.70
C SER A 87 -4.00 22.64 -14.95
N SER A 88 -5.15 23.20 -14.54
CA SER A 88 -5.31 24.64 -14.23
C SER A 88 -6.76 25.10 -13.95
N VAL A 89 -7.44 24.58 -12.92
CA VAL A 89 -8.42 25.41 -12.21
C VAL A 89 -8.48 25.03 -10.72
N ARG A 90 -8.09 25.96 -9.82
CA ARG A 90 -8.56 25.91 -8.43
C ARG A 90 -10.05 26.22 -8.42
N ILE A 91 -10.90 25.21 -8.59
CA ILE A 91 -12.30 25.33 -8.20
C ILE A 91 -12.44 24.62 -6.86
N LYS A 92 -12.75 25.43 -5.84
CA LYS A 92 -13.28 24.94 -4.57
C LYS A 92 -14.52 24.10 -4.88
N ASN A 93 -14.44 22.82 -4.55
CA ASN A 93 -15.49 21.81 -4.63
C ASN A 93 -15.72 21.22 -6.04
N PHE A 94 -15.83 19.88 -6.07
CA PHE A 94 -16.39 19.01 -7.11
C PHE A 94 -15.39 18.31 -8.07
N PHE A 95 -15.09 17.07 -7.68
CA PHE A 95 -14.81 15.84 -8.46
C PHE A 95 -13.98 15.95 -9.74
N TYR A 96 -12.75 15.43 -9.70
CA TYR A 96 -12.01 15.08 -10.91
C TYR A 96 -12.69 13.88 -11.55
N HIS A 97 -13.64 14.16 -12.43
CA HIS A 97 -14.05 13.15 -13.38
C HIS A 97 -12.88 12.93 -14.34
N MET A 98 -12.16 11.81 -14.19
CA MET A 98 -11.38 11.19 -15.28
C MET A 98 -12.26 10.77 -16.48
N LYS A 99 -13.43 11.41 -16.67
CA LYS A 99 -14.41 11.12 -17.72
C LYS A 99 -13.82 11.20 -19.13
N ASP A 100 -12.70 11.91 -19.30
CA ASP A 100 -12.15 12.22 -20.63
C ASP A 100 -10.77 11.58 -20.91
N SER A 101 -10.27 10.72 -20.00
CA SER A 101 -9.06 9.93 -20.24
C SER A 101 -9.45 8.50 -20.60
N GLU A 102 -9.73 8.30 -21.88
CA GLU A 102 -9.67 6.96 -22.46
C GLU A 102 -8.21 6.46 -22.38
N LEU A 103 -8.02 5.33 -21.72
CA LEU A 103 -6.75 4.62 -21.72
C LEU A 103 -6.72 3.64 -22.88
N THR A 104 -5.59 3.58 -23.57
CA THR A 104 -5.32 2.58 -24.61
C THR A 104 -4.23 1.63 -24.13
N PHE A 105 -4.50 0.33 -24.29
CA PHE A 105 -3.58 -0.75 -23.94
C PHE A 105 -2.80 -1.24 -25.16
N LEU A 106 -1.67 -1.91 -24.93
CA LEU A 106 -0.74 -2.37 -25.97
C LEU A 106 -1.37 -3.32 -27.01
N ASP A 107 -2.51 -3.92 -26.71
CA ASP A 107 -3.28 -4.77 -27.63
C ASP A 107 -4.38 -4.01 -28.40
N GLY A 108 -4.43 -2.68 -28.26
CA GLY A 108 -5.39 -1.80 -28.93
C GLY A 108 -6.74 -1.66 -28.22
N ASN A 109 -6.97 -2.39 -27.12
CA ASN A 109 -8.20 -2.23 -26.34
C ASN A 109 -8.20 -0.90 -25.58
N THR A 110 -9.39 -0.33 -25.38
CA THR A 110 -9.55 0.94 -24.66
C THR A 110 -10.53 0.86 -23.51
N ILE A 111 -10.39 1.77 -22.53
CA ILE A 111 -11.32 1.92 -21.41
C ILE A 111 -11.42 3.39 -20.98
N VAL A 112 -12.63 3.84 -20.66
CA VAL A 112 -12.84 5.08 -19.91
C VAL A 112 -12.71 4.77 -18.42
N VAL A 113 -11.76 5.39 -17.74
CA VAL A 113 -11.51 5.09 -16.33
C VAL A 113 -12.51 5.79 -15.43
N ASN A 114 -13.16 5.00 -14.58
CA ASN A 114 -13.92 5.49 -13.44
C ASN A 114 -13.21 5.02 -12.17
N SER A 115 -12.52 5.93 -11.50
CA SER A 115 -11.57 5.58 -10.44
C SER A 115 -12.18 5.62 -9.04
N ILE A 116 -11.82 4.65 -8.19
CA ILE A 116 -12.13 4.64 -6.76
C ILE A 116 -11.45 5.78 -5.98
N VAL A 117 -10.41 6.40 -6.56
CA VAL A 117 -9.70 7.55 -5.99
C VAL A 117 -9.96 8.81 -6.82
N ASP A 118 -10.17 9.93 -6.12
CA ASP A 118 -10.35 11.27 -6.70
C ASP A 118 -9.00 12.02 -6.70
N VAL A 119 -8.01 11.47 -7.42
CA VAL A 119 -6.67 12.04 -7.58
C VAL A 119 -6.13 11.68 -8.96
N ASP A 120 -5.17 12.46 -9.46
CA ASP A 120 -4.38 12.11 -10.64
C ASP A 120 -3.70 10.74 -10.43
N LEU A 121 -4.00 9.78 -11.31
CA LEU A 121 -3.51 8.40 -11.18
C LEU A 121 -2.00 8.31 -11.41
N TYR A 122 -1.44 9.19 -12.24
CA TYR A 122 0.01 9.26 -12.46
C TYR A 122 0.74 9.80 -11.24
N GLU A 123 0.19 10.81 -10.56
CA GLU A 123 0.72 11.28 -9.27
C GLU A 123 0.59 10.21 -8.19
N MET A 124 -0.52 9.47 -8.18
CA MET A 124 -0.73 8.40 -7.20
C MET A 124 0.34 7.31 -7.31
N LEU A 125 0.75 6.92 -8.52
CA LEU A 125 1.82 5.93 -8.72
C LEU A 125 3.15 6.33 -8.07
N GLN A 126 3.37 7.62 -7.81
CA GLN A 126 4.57 8.18 -7.19
C GLN A 126 4.45 8.30 -5.67
N MET A 127 3.27 8.08 -5.10
CA MET A 127 3.06 8.19 -3.66
C MET A 127 3.75 7.07 -2.91
N SER A 128 4.38 7.41 -1.78
CA SER A 128 4.77 6.39 -0.81
C SER A 128 3.52 5.71 -0.25
N ARG A 129 3.66 4.44 0.15
CA ARG A 129 2.59 3.69 0.81
C ARG A 129 2.00 4.41 2.03
N LYS A 130 2.84 5.09 2.82
CA LYS A 130 2.42 5.89 3.98
C LYS A 130 1.67 7.16 3.56
N THR A 131 2.10 7.82 2.49
CA THR A 131 1.38 8.97 1.92
C THR A 131 0.00 8.55 1.44
N PHE A 132 -0.08 7.45 0.68
CA PHE A 132 -1.35 6.89 0.22
C PHE A 132 -2.27 6.54 1.40
N TYR A 133 -1.75 5.86 2.43
CA TYR A 133 -2.53 5.53 3.63
C TYR A 133 -3.12 6.79 4.28
N ASN A 134 -2.31 7.83 4.49
CA ASN A 134 -2.78 9.07 5.11
C ASN A 134 -3.79 9.82 4.24
N PHE A 135 -3.60 9.81 2.92
CA PHE A 135 -4.47 10.51 1.98
C PHE A 135 -5.81 9.81 1.79
N PHE A 136 -5.79 8.49 1.56
CA PHE A 136 -6.96 7.71 1.17
C PHE A 136 -7.57 6.96 2.36
N ILE A 137 -6.78 6.10 3.03
CA ILE A 137 -7.31 5.17 4.04
C ILE A 137 -7.66 5.86 5.36
N LYS A 138 -6.78 6.72 5.88
CA LYS A 138 -6.95 7.39 7.17
C LYS A 138 -8.07 8.43 7.15
N ASN A 139 -8.27 9.08 6.01
CA ASN A 139 -9.31 10.10 5.82
C ASN A 139 -10.71 9.50 5.68
N GLU A 140 -10.82 8.20 5.42
CA GLU A 140 -12.05 7.43 5.61
C GLU A 140 -12.30 7.21 7.10
N LYS A 141 -12.67 8.32 7.75
CA LYS A 141 -12.60 8.63 9.19
C LYS A 141 -13.34 7.71 10.16
N ASP A 142 -13.74 6.49 9.82
CA ASP A 142 -14.74 5.82 10.66
C ASP A 142 -14.73 4.30 10.78
N LEU A 143 -13.68 3.60 10.34
CA LEU A 143 -13.59 2.13 10.52
C LEU A 143 -12.26 1.69 11.15
N LEU A 144 -11.88 2.44 12.19
CA LEU A 144 -10.74 2.19 13.08
C LEU A 144 -10.85 0.79 13.72
N ASN A 145 -10.23 -0.19 13.08
CA ASN A 145 -9.47 -1.16 13.85
C ASN A 145 -8.04 -0.62 13.89
N ILE A 146 -7.49 -0.40 15.08
CA ILE A 146 -6.08 0.03 15.28
C ILE A 146 -5.12 -0.94 14.59
N ASP A 147 -5.50 -2.22 14.55
CA ASP A 147 -4.77 -3.28 13.83
C ASP A 147 -4.68 -3.03 12.32
N GLU A 148 -5.59 -2.24 11.74
CA GLU A 148 -5.70 -2.13 10.29
C GLU A 148 -4.68 -1.16 9.67
N GLU A 149 -4.23 -0.16 10.42
CA GLU A 149 -3.06 0.64 10.03
C GLU A 149 -1.82 -0.25 9.96
N ASP A 150 -1.59 -1.04 11.02
CA ASP A 150 -0.44 -1.91 11.14
C ASP A 150 -0.47 -2.99 10.05
N ASN A 151 -1.62 -3.64 9.84
CA ASN A 151 -1.82 -4.59 8.73
C ASN A 151 -1.51 -3.93 7.38
N PHE A 152 -2.08 -2.75 7.12
CA PHE A 152 -1.86 -2.06 5.84
C PHE A 152 -0.40 -1.64 5.64
N LEU A 153 0.33 -1.23 6.68
CA LEU A 153 1.71 -0.77 6.51
C LEU A 153 2.75 -1.90 6.56
N ASN A 154 2.38 -3.10 7.03
CA ASN A 154 3.32 -4.20 7.22
C ASN A 154 3.09 -5.41 6.30
N GLU A 155 1.89 -5.60 5.76
CA GLU A 155 1.63 -6.73 4.87
C GLU A 155 2.21 -6.49 3.48
N PRO A 156 3.06 -7.38 2.92
CA PRO A 156 3.81 -7.09 1.70
C PRO A 156 2.95 -6.85 0.46
N ILE A 157 1.83 -7.55 0.30
CA ILE A 157 0.92 -7.37 -0.83
C ILE A 157 -0.47 -6.99 -0.32
N VAL A 158 -1.09 -5.96 -0.87
CA VAL A 158 -2.45 -5.54 -0.50
C VAL A 158 -3.25 -5.15 -1.72
N LEU A 159 -4.33 -5.87 -1.98
CA LEU A 159 -5.33 -5.51 -2.98
C LEU A 159 -6.46 -4.72 -2.32
N ILE A 160 -6.78 -3.55 -2.84
CA ILE A 160 -7.89 -2.68 -2.43
C ILE A 160 -8.93 -2.67 -3.55
N GLU A 161 -10.16 -3.00 -3.19
CA GLU A 161 -11.31 -3.08 -4.10
C GLU A 161 -12.47 -2.29 -3.51
N PHE A 162 -13.10 -1.43 -4.31
CA PHE A 162 -14.40 -0.89 -3.93
C PHE A 162 -15.47 -1.99 -4.03
N LEU A 163 -16.38 -2.02 -3.08
CA LEU A 163 -17.53 -2.93 -3.08
C LEU A 163 -18.82 -2.17 -3.35
N GLU A 164 -19.16 -1.20 -2.49
CA GLU A 164 -20.43 -0.51 -2.55
C GLU A 164 -20.47 0.74 -1.66
N ASN A 165 -21.32 1.68 -2.02
CA ASN A 165 -21.73 2.79 -1.15
C ASN A 165 -22.93 2.36 -0.31
N VAL A 166 -22.84 2.62 0.98
CA VAL A 166 -23.88 2.30 1.96
C VAL A 166 -24.23 3.53 2.80
N LYS A 167 -25.46 3.55 3.32
CA LYS A 167 -25.87 4.46 4.38
C LYS A 167 -25.56 3.82 5.72
N ASP A 168 -24.57 4.34 6.43
CA ASP A 168 -24.28 4.00 7.82
C ASP A 168 -25.34 4.64 8.71
N HIS A 169 -26.17 3.82 9.37
CA HIS A 169 -27.26 4.31 10.22
C HIS A 169 -26.76 4.77 11.60
N ASP A 170 -25.69 4.16 12.10
CA ASP A 170 -25.10 4.54 13.39
C ASP A 170 -24.52 5.95 13.32
N LYS A 171 -23.80 6.25 12.22
CA LYS A 171 -23.15 7.56 11.99
C LYS A 171 -23.94 8.49 11.08
N ARG A 172 -25.11 8.05 10.60
CA ARG A 172 -26.04 8.78 9.73
C ARG A 172 -25.41 9.39 8.47
N ARG A 173 -24.40 8.74 7.91
CA ARG A 173 -23.64 9.24 6.75
C ARG A 173 -23.54 8.18 5.64
N ASN A 174 -23.19 8.61 4.43
CA ASN A 174 -22.86 7.70 3.34
C ASN A 174 -21.38 7.29 3.46
N VAL A 175 -21.09 6.04 3.19
CA VAL A 175 -19.75 5.45 3.33
C VAL A 175 -19.48 4.56 2.13
N SER A 176 -18.29 4.70 1.56
CA SER A 176 -17.75 3.74 0.60
C SER A 176 -17.19 2.53 1.34
N VAL A 177 -17.66 1.36 0.98
CA VAL A 177 -17.16 0.09 1.50
C VAL A 177 -16.08 -0.44 0.56
N TYR A 178 -14.92 -0.75 1.12
CA TYR A 178 -13.80 -1.37 0.44
C TYR A 178 -13.47 -2.71 1.06
N LYS A 179 -13.01 -3.60 0.19
CA LYS A 179 -12.36 -4.85 0.55
C LYS A 179 -10.86 -4.69 0.41
N ARG A 180 -10.14 -5.06 1.46
CA ARG A 180 -8.69 -5.24 1.43
C ARG A 180 -8.38 -6.72 1.51
N THR A 181 -7.66 -7.22 0.53
CA THR A 181 -7.13 -8.59 0.55
C THR A 181 -5.63 -8.49 0.74
N TYR A 182 -5.17 -8.91 1.91
CA TYR A 182 -3.77 -9.00 2.28
C TYR A 182 -3.20 -10.30 1.70
N ASN A 183 -2.03 -10.22 1.08
CA ASN A 183 -1.34 -11.35 0.47
C ASN A 183 -2.25 -12.23 -0.42
N PRO A 184 -2.95 -11.66 -1.41
CA PRO A 184 -3.74 -12.45 -2.35
C PRO A 184 -2.83 -13.33 -3.23
N ASN A 185 -3.42 -14.40 -3.79
CA ASN A 185 -2.79 -15.17 -4.87
C ASN A 185 -2.99 -14.42 -6.19
N LEU A 186 -1.93 -13.81 -6.73
CA LEU A 186 -1.99 -12.98 -7.93
C LEU A 186 -2.31 -13.82 -9.18
N LYS A 187 -1.74 -15.03 -9.26
CA LYS A 187 -2.08 -16.00 -10.33
C LYS A 187 -3.57 -16.32 -10.37
N GLU A 188 -4.20 -16.58 -9.22
CA GLU A 188 -5.64 -16.88 -9.15
C GLU A 188 -6.52 -15.66 -9.47
N LEU A 189 -6.02 -14.46 -9.23
CA LEU A 189 -6.69 -13.22 -9.65
C LEU A 189 -6.65 -12.99 -11.17
N GLY A 190 -5.88 -13.79 -11.92
CA GLY A 190 -5.65 -13.59 -13.35
C GLY A 190 -4.78 -12.37 -13.65
N LEU A 191 -3.96 -11.95 -12.69
CA LEU A 191 -3.02 -10.84 -12.84
C LEU A 191 -1.62 -11.41 -13.12
N TYR A 192 -1.12 -11.18 -14.32
CA TYR A 192 0.23 -11.59 -14.71
C TYR A 192 1.13 -10.35 -14.74
N PHE A 193 2.15 -10.36 -13.89
CA PHE A 193 3.16 -9.31 -13.81
C PHE A 193 4.50 -9.86 -14.26
N ASP A 194 5.43 -8.96 -14.58
CA ASP A 194 6.83 -9.31 -14.54
C ASP A 194 7.17 -9.82 -13.13
N GLU A 195 7.65 -11.05 -13.05
CA GLU A 195 7.92 -11.69 -11.77
C GLU A 195 9.15 -11.11 -11.08
N ASP A 196 10.13 -10.61 -11.83
CA ASP A 196 11.31 -9.99 -11.26
C ASP A 196 10.88 -8.68 -10.58
N PHE A 197 9.94 -7.92 -11.15
CA PHE A 197 9.31 -6.76 -10.50
C PHE A 197 8.65 -7.12 -9.17
N ILE A 198 7.81 -8.16 -9.12
CA ILE A 198 7.16 -8.58 -7.88
C ILE A 198 8.20 -9.01 -6.84
N TRP A 199 9.13 -9.89 -7.24
CA TRP A 199 10.17 -10.39 -6.36
C TRP A 199 11.03 -9.28 -5.77
N GLN A 200 11.54 -8.37 -6.62
CA GLN A 200 12.39 -7.26 -6.19
C GLN A 200 11.64 -6.31 -5.25
N SER A 201 10.39 -5.97 -5.58
CA SER A 201 9.56 -5.08 -4.74
C SER A 201 9.30 -5.68 -3.36
N LEU A 202 9.09 -6.99 -3.26
CA LEU A 202 8.93 -7.68 -1.98
C LEU A 202 10.22 -7.74 -1.18
N VAL A 203 11.35 -8.06 -1.83
CA VAL A 203 12.66 -8.10 -1.18
C VAL A 203 13.05 -6.73 -0.63
N GLU A 204 12.87 -5.66 -1.42
CA GLU A 204 13.12 -4.27 -1.01
C GLU A 204 12.29 -3.93 0.23
N PHE A 205 10.96 -4.16 0.17
CA PHE A 205 10.04 -3.85 1.26
C PHE A 205 10.40 -4.59 2.56
N LEU A 206 10.61 -5.90 2.49
CA LEU A 206 10.93 -6.72 3.68
C LEU A 206 12.31 -6.39 4.25
N SER A 207 13.28 -6.03 3.39
CA SER A 207 14.59 -5.57 3.83
C SER A 207 14.48 -4.26 4.60
N ASN A 208 13.74 -3.28 4.08
CA ASN A 208 13.51 -2.00 4.75
C ASN A 208 12.82 -2.20 6.11
N LYS A 209 11.78 -3.03 6.16
CA LYS A 209 11.08 -3.36 7.42
C LYS A 209 11.98 -4.01 8.45
N ARG A 210 12.94 -4.83 8.02
CA ARG A 210 13.92 -5.41 8.92
C ARG A 210 14.91 -4.37 9.42
N SER A 211 15.43 -3.51 8.55
CA SER A 211 16.32 -2.41 8.95
C SER A 211 15.64 -1.47 9.96
N GLU A 212 14.36 -1.13 9.76
CA GLU A 212 13.56 -0.36 10.72
C GLU A 212 13.50 -1.02 12.11
N ARG A 213 13.39 -2.36 12.18
CA ARG A 213 13.36 -3.12 13.44
C ARG A 213 14.73 -3.31 14.08
N GLU A 214 15.79 -3.38 13.27
CA GLU A 214 17.18 -3.46 13.77
C GLU A 214 17.66 -2.11 14.32
N ILE A 215 17.02 -1.00 13.91
CA ILE A 215 17.21 0.31 14.54
C ILE A 215 16.50 0.31 15.91
N THR A 216 17.27 -0.07 16.94
CA THR A 216 17.18 0.22 18.40
C THR A 216 16.74 -0.90 19.36
N PRO A 217 17.42 -0.99 20.52
CA PRO A 217 17.07 -0.11 21.64
C PRO A 217 18.02 1.07 21.79
N GLU A 218 17.47 2.22 22.15
CA GLU A 218 18.24 3.36 22.62
C GLU A 218 18.89 2.95 23.94
N VAL A 219 20.13 2.47 23.86
CA VAL A 219 20.91 2.14 25.04
C VAL A 219 21.09 3.45 25.81
N SER A 220 20.56 3.52 27.04
CA SER A 220 20.73 4.71 27.88
C SER A 220 22.21 5.06 27.95
N ASN A 221 22.54 6.35 28.11
CA ASN A 221 23.94 6.76 28.24
C ASN A 221 24.63 5.99 29.37
N GLU A 222 23.91 5.66 30.44
CA GLU A 222 24.42 4.86 31.56
C GLU A 222 24.80 3.43 31.11
N ASN A 223 23.92 2.77 30.35
CA ASN A 223 24.17 1.44 29.81
C ASN A 223 25.30 1.46 28.75
N LYS A 224 25.42 2.55 27.98
CA LYS A 224 26.55 2.75 27.04
C LYS A 224 27.88 2.90 27.80
N ILE A 225 27.90 3.67 28.90
CA ILE A 225 29.07 3.88 29.75
C ILE A 225 29.48 2.57 30.46
N LEU A 226 28.51 1.85 31.05
CA LEU A 226 28.73 0.55 31.69
C LEU A 226 29.22 -0.53 30.72
N SER A 227 28.63 -0.63 29.52
CA SER A 227 29.04 -1.62 28.51
C SER A 227 30.47 -1.41 27.99
N LYS A 228 30.99 -0.19 28.11
CA LYS A 228 32.35 0.21 27.74
C LYS A 228 33.32 0.10 28.92
N GLY A 229 32.87 -0.38 30.09
CA GLY A 229 33.70 -0.58 31.29
C GLY A 229 34.00 0.69 32.08
N PHE A 230 33.28 1.78 31.83
CA PHE A 230 33.47 3.04 32.54
C PHE A 230 32.60 3.10 33.81
N ASP A 231 33.15 3.63 34.90
CA ASP A 231 32.40 3.90 36.14
C ASP A 231 31.53 5.15 35.98
N LEU A 232 30.25 5.06 36.36
CA LEU A 232 29.29 6.16 36.35
C LEU A 232 29.57 7.22 37.42
N LYS A 233 30.38 6.88 38.45
CA LYS A 233 30.58 7.72 39.64
C LYS A 233 31.72 8.72 39.50
N THR A 234 32.64 8.52 38.55
CA THR A 234 33.84 9.35 38.43
C THR A 234 33.95 9.95 37.05
N SER A 235 33.67 11.25 36.92
CA SER A 235 34.03 11.98 35.70
C SER A 235 35.55 12.13 35.63
N PHE A 236 36.17 11.76 34.50
CA PHE A 236 37.59 12.03 34.23
C PHE A 236 37.92 13.53 34.11
N ARG A 237 36.90 14.40 34.18
CA ARG A 237 37.07 15.84 34.11
C ARG A 237 37.60 16.35 35.46
N PRO A 238 38.76 17.02 35.51
CA PRO A 238 39.22 17.68 36.72
C PRO A 238 38.19 18.71 37.19
N ASN A 239 37.85 18.69 38.48
CA ASN A 239 36.97 19.70 39.08
C ASN A 239 37.65 21.07 39.02
N MET A 240 37.35 21.84 37.98
CA MET A 240 37.78 23.22 37.88
C MET A 240 37.05 24.02 38.97
N LYS A 241 37.80 24.47 39.99
CA LYS A 241 37.27 25.40 40.99
C LYS A 241 36.70 26.62 40.28
N LYS A 242 35.42 26.91 40.50
CA LYS A 242 34.84 28.19 40.07
C LYS A 242 35.62 29.29 40.78
N LYS A 243 36.30 30.16 40.03
CA LYS A 243 36.86 31.39 40.58
C LYS A 243 35.69 32.23 41.13
N LYS A 244 35.81 32.63 42.39
CA LYS A 244 34.91 33.61 43.02
C LYS A 244 35.03 34.95 42.32
#